data_AF-A0A433P7K3-F1
#
_entry.id   AF-A0A433P7K3-F1
#
_cell.length_a   1.000
_cell.length_b   1.000
_cell.length_c   1.000
_cell.angle_alpha   90.00
_cell.angle_beta   90.00
_cell.angle_gamma   90.00
#
_symmetry.space_group_name_H-M   'P 1'
#
loop_
_entity.id
_entity.type
_entity.pdbx_description
1 polymer ?
#
loop_
_entity_poly.entity_id
_entity_poly.type
_entity_poly.pdbx_seq_one_letter_code
_entity_poly.pdbx_strand_id
1 'polypeptide(L)'
;MNFTLKINDDFAKKYERQKQAEELTKLKEKYGDELSNYDEDRLKKVAERKHKWGVRDDEPVDSSLFDDDDEAYDTEGEEEDETAEMLTPEVDAQIMKTIAAIRARDSRVYDPQQKFFSEEEIAKAREQWKEKQSKQKAQKPVTMKDYQRKVLFENGGYIEDEYNDEDPPALKSKTHVEEQEEMKNAFKNVVIDDDEDEEGGFLVKRTKSRAEMEAEEDDYKKFLLESIAVSVAHKAGWSPCFHTGAEAFQDWQNYKDNPNMDKDEAFLIESVS
;
A
#
# COMPACT_ATOMS: atom_id res chain seq x y z
N MET A 1 -31.26 -25.28 -72.70
CA MET A 1 -32.48 -24.92 -71.95
C MET A 1 -32.06 -23.93 -70.88
N ASN A 2 -32.54 -22.69 -70.93
CA ASN A 2 -32.20 -21.67 -69.93
C ASN A 2 -33.26 -21.75 -68.82
N PHE A 3 -32.89 -22.27 -67.66
CA PHE A 3 -33.77 -22.31 -66.49
C PHE A 3 -33.70 -20.96 -65.77
N THR A 4 -34.81 -20.26 -65.69
CA THR A 4 -34.94 -19.03 -64.89
C THR A 4 -35.36 -19.39 -63.47
N LEU A 5 -34.45 -19.25 -62.51
CA LEU A 5 -34.76 -19.39 -61.09
C LEU A 5 -35.51 -18.13 -60.63
N LYS A 6 -36.70 -18.30 -60.05
CA LYS A 6 -37.45 -17.24 -59.38
C LYS A 6 -37.41 -17.50 -57.88
N ILE A 7 -36.81 -16.57 -57.13
CA ILE A 7 -36.74 -16.64 -55.68
C ILE A 7 -38.10 -16.25 -55.12
N ASN A 8 -38.60 -17.03 -54.17
CA ASN A 8 -39.84 -16.74 -53.46
C ASN A 8 -39.53 -15.88 -52.23
N ASP A 9 -39.75 -14.57 -52.37
CA ASP A 9 -39.50 -13.56 -51.35
C ASP A 9 -40.29 -13.78 -50.05
N ASP A 10 -41.54 -14.26 -50.17
CA ASP A 10 -42.38 -14.53 -49.00
C ASP A 10 -41.88 -15.72 -48.19
N PHE A 11 -41.26 -16.70 -48.86
CA PHE A 11 -40.63 -17.83 -48.21
C PHE A 11 -39.34 -17.42 -47.52
N ALA A 12 -38.50 -16.61 -48.18
CA ALA A 12 -37.25 -16.11 -47.60
C ALA A 12 -37.49 -15.35 -46.28
N LYS A 13 -38.47 -14.43 -46.27
CA LYS A 13 -38.83 -13.67 -45.05
C LYS A 13 -39.36 -14.54 -43.92
N LYS A 14 -40.11 -15.60 -44.24
CA LYS A 14 -40.60 -16.54 -43.22
C LYS A 14 -39.48 -17.43 -42.69
N TYR A 15 -38.60 -17.88 -43.57
CA TYR A 15 -37.44 -18.67 -43.22
C TYR A 15 -36.48 -17.90 -42.31
N GLU A 16 -36.19 -16.64 -42.63
CA GLU A 16 -35.38 -15.75 -41.79
C GLU A 16 -35.97 -15.59 -40.39
N ARG A 17 -37.27 -15.30 -40.28
CA ARG A 17 -37.95 -15.18 -38.98
C ARG A 17 -37.91 -16.48 -38.17
N GLN A 18 -38.12 -17.62 -38.82
CA GLN A 18 -38.06 -18.92 -38.15
C GLN A 18 -36.63 -19.21 -37.66
N LYS A 19 -35.63 -18.97 -38.52
CA LYS A 19 -34.22 -19.13 -38.20
C LYS A 19 -33.80 -18.26 -37.02
N GLN A 20 -34.19 -16.97 -37.04
CA GLN A 20 -33.94 -16.03 -35.96
C GLN A 20 -34.58 -16.49 -34.64
N ALA A 21 -35.81 -17.02 -34.68
CA ALA A 21 -36.47 -17.53 -33.49
C ALA A 21 -35.78 -18.79 -32.92
N GLU A 22 -35.31 -19.69 -33.79
CA GLU A 22 -34.54 -20.89 -33.41
C GLU A 22 -33.19 -20.50 -32.79
N GLU A 23 -32.50 -19.52 -33.38
CA GLU A 23 -31.24 -18.98 -32.85
C GLU A 23 -31.45 -18.30 -31.50
N LEU A 24 -32.48 -17.46 -31.36
CA LEU A 24 -32.83 -16.84 -30.08
C LEU A 24 -33.12 -17.88 -28.99
N THR A 25 -33.82 -18.96 -29.35
CA THR A 25 -34.11 -20.06 -28.42
C THR A 25 -32.82 -20.77 -28.00
N LYS A 26 -31.92 -21.03 -28.95
CA LYS A 26 -30.61 -21.65 -28.69
C LYS A 26 -29.69 -20.76 -27.84
N LEU A 27 -29.71 -19.44 -28.06
CA LEU A 27 -29.01 -18.48 -27.21
C LEU A 27 -29.58 -18.48 -25.80
N LYS A 28 -30.90 -18.44 -25.67
CA LYS A 28 -31.59 -18.47 -24.37
C LYS A 28 -31.32 -19.78 -23.61
N GLU A 29 -31.26 -20.91 -24.30
CA GLU A 29 -30.93 -22.20 -23.68
C GLU A 29 -29.46 -22.28 -23.24
N LYS A 30 -28.53 -21.70 -24.01
CA LYS A 30 -27.10 -21.69 -23.69
C LYS A 30 -26.73 -20.74 -22.55
N TYR A 31 -27.29 -19.53 -22.55
CA TYR A 31 -26.91 -18.46 -21.63
C TYR A 31 -27.94 -18.23 -20.51
N GLY A 32 -29.08 -18.91 -20.55
CA GLY A 32 -30.06 -18.94 -19.46
C GLY A 32 -30.64 -17.57 -19.08
N ASP A 33 -31.14 -17.50 -17.84
CA ASP A 33 -31.75 -16.31 -17.23
C ASP A 33 -30.74 -15.23 -16.83
N GLU A 34 -29.43 -15.43 -17.08
CA GLU A 34 -28.38 -14.42 -16.86
C GLU A 34 -28.54 -13.19 -17.77
N LEU A 35 -29.32 -13.31 -18.86
CA LEU A 35 -29.72 -12.20 -19.72
C LEU A 35 -30.76 -11.27 -19.08
N SER A 36 -31.49 -11.71 -18.06
CA SER A 36 -32.53 -10.89 -17.39
C SER A 36 -31.93 -9.80 -16.48
N ASN A 37 -30.65 -9.93 -16.13
CA ASN A 37 -29.95 -9.03 -15.23
C ASN A 37 -29.08 -7.98 -15.96
N TYR A 38 -29.22 -7.88 -17.29
CA TYR A 38 -28.62 -6.79 -18.06
C TYR A 38 -29.57 -5.60 -18.00
N ASP A 39 -29.11 -4.51 -17.40
CA ASP A 39 -29.83 -3.23 -17.39
C ASP A 39 -30.22 -2.85 -18.82
N GLU A 40 -31.53 -2.83 -19.12
CA GLU A 40 -32.08 -2.41 -20.41
C GLU A 40 -31.54 -1.04 -20.83
N ASP A 41 -31.25 -0.17 -19.85
CA ASP A 41 -30.63 1.13 -20.04
C ASP A 41 -29.20 1.05 -20.59
N ARG A 42 -28.40 0.07 -20.18
CA ARG A 42 -27.04 -0.14 -20.70
C ARG A 42 -27.10 -0.65 -22.13
N LEU A 43 -28.03 -1.55 -22.44
CA LEU A 43 -28.21 -2.09 -23.80
C LEU A 43 -28.68 -1.00 -24.77
N LYS A 44 -29.60 -0.15 -24.33
CA LYS A 44 -30.08 1.00 -25.10
C LYS A 44 -28.96 2.00 -25.40
N LYS A 45 -28.12 2.33 -24.41
CA LYS A 45 -26.93 3.19 -24.61
C LYS A 45 -25.93 2.60 -25.61
N VAL A 46 -25.70 1.28 -25.56
CA VAL A 46 -24.82 0.59 -26.53
C VAL A 46 -25.41 0.65 -27.95
N ALA A 47 -26.72 0.44 -28.09
CA ALA A 47 -27.41 0.53 -29.38
C ALA A 47 -27.39 1.97 -29.95
N GLU A 48 -27.66 2.99 -29.12
CA GLU A 48 -27.58 4.40 -29.50
C GLU A 48 -26.17 4.78 -30.00
N ARG A 49 -25.12 4.24 -29.37
CA ARG A 49 -23.73 4.45 -29.79
C ARG A 49 -23.44 3.80 -31.14
N LYS A 50 -23.88 2.55 -31.37
CA LYS A 50 -23.70 1.88 -32.66
C LYS A 50 -24.30 2.69 -33.80
N HIS A 51 -25.50 3.25 -33.59
CA HIS A 51 -26.13 4.15 -34.55
C HIS A 51 -25.39 5.48 -34.70
N LYS A 52 -24.86 6.09 -33.62
CA LYS A 52 -24.07 7.34 -33.67
C LYS A 52 -22.78 7.20 -34.47
N TRP A 53 -22.09 6.06 -34.37
CA TRP A 53 -20.84 5.78 -35.06
C TRP A 53 -21.01 5.03 -36.38
N GLY A 54 -22.26 4.88 -36.87
CA GLY A 54 -22.55 4.33 -38.19
C GLY A 54 -22.37 2.81 -38.33
N VAL A 55 -22.27 2.08 -37.22
CA VAL A 55 -22.19 0.61 -37.22
C VAL A 55 -23.59 0.06 -37.48
N ARG A 56 -23.79 -0.62 -38.61
CA ARG A 56 -25.05 -1.27 -38.99
C ARG A 56 -25.15 -2.63 -38.31
N ASP A 57 -26.35 -3.00 -37.88
CA ASP A 57 -26.59 -4.29 -37.19
C ASP A 57 -26.34 -5.53 -38.08
N ASP A 58 -26.26 -5.34 -39.40
CA ASP A 58 -26.09 -6.40 -40.39
C ASP A 58 -24.62 -6.67 -40.81
N GLU A 59 -23.64 -5.93 -40.27
CA GLU A 59 -22.22 -6.13 -40.59
C GLU A 59 -21.58 -7.18 -39.66
N PRO A 60 -21.08 -8.31 -40.19
CA PRO A 60 -20.38 -9.30 -39.36
C PRO A 60 -19.07 -8.69 -38.84
N VAL A 61 -18.94 -8.59 -37.52
CA VAL A 61 -17.69 -8.20 -36.85
C VAL A 61 -16.61 -9.21 -37.23
N ASP A 62 -15.57 -8.74 -37.93
CA ASP A 62 -14.41 -9.56 -38.31
C ASP A 62 -13.66 -10.00 -37.04
N SER A 63 -13.93 -11.24 -36.64
CA SER A 63 -13.31 -11.89 -35.48
C SER A 63 -11.81 -12.15 -35.67
N SER A 64 -11.26 -11.97 -36.89
CA SER A 64 -9.84 -12.22 -37.15
C SER A 64 -8.92 -11.09 -36.68
N LEU A 65 -9.46 -9.93 -36.32
CA LEU A 65 -8.67 -8.80 -35.80
C LEU A 65 -8.27 -8.93 -34.31
N PHE A 66 -8.66 -10.01 -33.64
CA PHE A 66 -8.39 -10.22 -32.20
C PHE A 66 -7.44 -11.39 -31.92
N ASP A 67 -6.87 -12.03 -32.95
CA ASP A 67 -5.95 -13.16 -32.83
C ASP A 67 -4.50 -12.69 -32.97
N ASP A 68 -4.08 -11.74 -32.15
CA ASP A 68 -2.67 -11.38 -32.00
C ASP A 68 -2.16 -12.06 -30.72
N ASP A 69 -1.62 -13.25 -30.94
CA ASP A 69 -0.99 -14.13 -29.96
C ASP A 69 0.30 -13.45 -29.45
N ASP A 70 0.14 -12.57 -28.45
CA ASP A 70 1.25 -11.99 -27.69
C ASP A 70 1.90 -13.12 -26.86
N GLU A 71 2.89 -13.80 -27.46
CA GLU A 71 3.82 -14.67 -26.75
C GLU A 71 4.54 -13.86 -25.65
N ALA A 72 4.08 -14.01 -24.41
CA ALA A 72 4.72 -13.42 -23.24
C ALA A 72 6.07 -14.10 -22.99
N TYR A 73 7.16 -13.41 -23.34
CA TYR A 73 8.51 -13.80 -22.96
C TYR A 73 8.66 -13.68 -21.43
N ASP A 74 8.55 -14.80 -20.73
CA ASP A 74 8.82 -14.88 -19.29
C ASP A 74 10.32 -14.69 -19.05
N THR A 75 10.72 -13.46 -18.76
CA THR A 75 12.08 -13.16 -18.32
C THR A 75 12.14 -13.49 -16.84
N GLU A 76 12.71 -14.65 -16.49
CA GLU A 76 13.03 -15.03 -15.11
C GLU A 76 14.07 -14.05 -14.53
N GLY A 77 13.59 -12.90 -14.04
CA GLY A 77 14.40 -11.91 -13.33
C GLY A 77 14.60 -12.30 -11.88
N GLU A 78 15.81 -12.07 -11.36
CA GLU A 78 16.07 -12.16 -9.91
C GLU A 78 15.28 -11.05 -9.20
N GLU A 79 14.56 -11.41 -8.15
CA GLU A 79 13.74 -10.45 -7.41
C GLU A 79 14.64 -9.63 -6.47
N GLU A 80 14.85 -8.36 -6.80
CA GLU A 80 15.59 -7.43 -5.95
C GLU A 80 14.68 -6.79 -4.88
N ASP A 81 15.23 -6.52 -3.70
CA ASP A 81 14.54 -5.80 -2.61
C ASP A 81 14.73 -4.29 -2.78
N GLU A 82 13.95 -3.68 -3.68
CA GLU A 82 14.06 -2.25 -4.02
C GLU A 82 13.75 -1.31 -2.84
N THR A 83 12.85 -1.73 -1.94
CA THR A 83 12.34 -0.90 -0.84
C THR A 83 13.03 -1.16 0.49
N ALA A 84 14.08 -1.99 0.50
CA ALA A 84 14.77 -2.44 1.72
C ALA A 84 13.82 -3.06 2.76
N GLU A 85 12.82 -3.81 2.31
CA GLU A 85 11.82 -4.42 3.17
C GLU A 85 12.39 -5.53 4.05
N MET A 86 13.54 -6.10 3.68
CA MET A 86 14.30 -7.01 4.55
C MET A 86 14.94 -6.30 5.76
N LEU A 87 15.00 -4.97 5.78
CA LEU A 87 15.53 -4.19 6.90
C LEU A 87 14.50 -4.08 8.04
N THR A 88 14.26 -5.20 8.70
CA THR A 88 13.40 -5.25 9.89
C THR A 88 14.06 -4.53 11.08
N PRO A 89 13.30 -4.02 12.07
CA PRO A 89 13.86 -3.31 13.23
C PRO A 89 14.91 -4.13 14.00
N GLU A 90 14.73 -5.45 14.06
CA GLU A 90 15.67 -6.33 14.76
C GLU A 90 16.99 -6.45 13.97
N VAL A 91 16.93 -6.66 12.66
CA VAL A 91 18.10 -6.67 11.77
C VAL A 91 18.79 -5.30 11.76
N ASP A 92 18.04 -4.22 11.78
CA ASP A 92 18.57 -2.86 11.87
C ASP A 92 19.30 -2.61 13.20
N ALA A 93 18.74 -3.08 14.32
CA ALA A 93 19.41 -3.02 15.62
C ALA A 93 20.75 -3.79 15.61
N GLN A 94 20.82 -4.93 14.91
CA GLN A 94 22.08 -5.65 14.73
C GLN A 94 23.07 -4.86 13.86
N ILE A 95 22.61 -4.25 12.76
CA ILE A 95 23.43 -3.38 11.90
C ILE A 95 24.01 -2.22 12.72
N MET A 96 23.18 -1.53 13.52
CA MET A 96 23.62 -0.43 14.37
C MET A 96 24.62 -0.87 15.44
N LYS A 97 24.38 -2.01 16.12
CA LYS A 97 25.34 -2.60 17.08
C LYS A 97 26.68 -2.90 16.41
N THR A 98 26.64 -3.42 15.18
CA THR A 98 27.84 -3.76 14.40
C THR A 98 28.60 -2.50 13.98
N ILE A 99 27.90 -1.46 13.52
CA ILE A 99 28.50 -0.15 13.21
C ILE A 99 29.16 0.47 14.45
N ALA A 100 28.51 0.39 15.61
CA ALA A 100 29.08 0.90 16.86
C ALA A 100 30.37 0.15 17.24
N ALA A 101 30.39 -1.18 17.12
CA ALA A 101 31.58 -1.99 17.36
C ALA A 101 32.73 -1.66 16.40
N ILE A 102 32.42 -1.43 15.11
CA ILE A 102 33.40 -0.99 14.10
C ILE A 102 33.95 0.38 14.45
N ARG A 103 33.09 1.34 14.80
CA ARG A 103 33.51 2.70 15.19
C ARG A 103 34.39 2.70 16.44
N ALA A 104 34.08 1.84 17.40
CA ALA A 104 34.87 1.64 18.61
C ALA A 104 36.18 0.85 18.39
N ARG A 105 36.40 0.31 17.18
CA ARG A 105 37.54 -0.56 16.83
C ARG A 105 37.68 -1.75 17.78
N ASP A 106 36.57 -2.36 18.14
CA ASP A 106 36.56 -3.54 19.00
C ASP A 106 37.31 -4.71 18.33
N SER A 107 38.16 -5.42 19.07
CA SER A 107 38.94 -6.57 18.55
C SER A 107 38.03 -7.69 18.04
N ARG A 108 36.83 -7.83 18.62
CA ARG A 108 35.84 -8.86 18.26
C ARG A 108 35.37 -8.78 16.81
N VAL A 109 35.41 -7.59 16.20
CA VAL A 109 34.98 -7.38 14.81
C VAL A 109 35.92 -8.06 13.81
N TYR A 110 37.18 -8.28 14.21
CA TYR A 110 38.20 -8.85 13.34
C TYR A 110 38.30 -10.38 13.45
N ASP A 111 37.57 -11.00 14.39
CA ASP A 111 37.58 -12.44 14.60
C ASP A 111 36.66 -13.14 13.56
N PRO A 112 37.19 -14.01 12.67
CA PRO A 112 36.38 -14.66 11.63
C PRO A 112 35.32 -15.63 12.15
N GLN A 113 35.38 -15.99 13.43
CA GLN A 113 34.44 -16.90 14.08
C GLN A 113 33.27 -16.17 14.74
N GLN A 114 33.38 -14.86 14.95
CA GLN A 114 32.33 -14.08 15.61
C GLN A 114 31.25 -13.70 14.59
N LYS A 115 30.01 -14.15 14.84
CA LYS A 115 28.84 -13.77 14.06
C LYS A 115 28.14 -12.58 14.71
N PHE A 116 27.99 -11.49 13.97
CA PHE A 116 27.28 -10.29 14.42
C PHE A 116 25.81 -10.28 13.99
N PHE A 117 25.49 -11.03 12.94
CA PHE A 117 24.15 -11.18 12.42
C PHE A 117 23.58 -12.54 12.80
N SER A 118 22.36 -12.56 13.32
CA SER A 118 21.66 -13.81 13.58
C SER A 118 20.99 -14.31 12.30
N GLU A 119 21.40 -15.50 11.85
CA GLU A 119 20.86 -16.14 10.64
C GLU A 119 19.34 -16.34 10.73
N GLU A 120 18.83 -16.56 11.95
CA GLU A 120 17.41 -16.77 12.22
C GLU A 120 16.56 -15.52 11.98
N GLU A 121 17.03 -14.32 12.35
CA GLU A 121 16.31 -13.08 12.10
C GLU A 121 16.36 -12.68 10.64
N ILE A 122 17.50 -12.91 9.98
CA ILE A 122 17.62 -12.72 8.54
C ILE A 122 16.70 -13.68 7.78
N ALA A 123 16.59 -14.93 8.21
CA ALA A 123 15.67 -15.90 7.62
C ALA A 123 14.21 -15.46 7.78
N LYS A 124 13.82 -14.98 8.96
CA LYS A 124 12.47 -14.42 9.19
C LYS A 124 12.19 -13.20 8.31
N ALA A 125 13.15 -12.28 8.18
CA ALA A 125 13.02 -11.11 7.30
C ALA A 125 12.84 -11.53 5.83
N ARG A 126 13.58 -12.54 5.37
CA ARG A 126 13.43 -13.12 4.03
C ARG A 126 12.07 -13.80 3.82
N GLU A 127 11.57 -14.53 4.80
CA GLU A 127 10.26 -15.16 4.73
C GLU A 127 9.14 -14.12 4.66
N GLN A 128 9.22 -13.07 5.48
CA GLN A 128 8.27 -11.96 5.46
C GLN A 128 8.28 -11.23 4.10
N TRP A 129 9.46 -10.97 3.55
CA TRP A 129 9.61 -10.38 2.22
C TRP A 129 9.01 -11.27 1.13
N LYS A 130 9.30 -12.57 1.13
CA LYS A 130 8.70 -13.54 0.18
C LYS A 130 7.18 -13.63 0.30
N GLU A 131 6.64 -13.59 1.52
CA GLU A 131 5.19 -13.59 1.73
C GLU A 131 4.56 -12.34 1.11
N LYS A 132 5.18 -11.17 1.29
CA LYS A 132 4.70 -9.92 0.70
C LYS A 132 4.83 -9.90 -0.82
N GLN A 133 5.93 -10.42 -1.37
CA GLN A 133 6.07 -10.59 -2.82
C GLN A 133 5.03 -11.54 -3.39
N SER A 134 4.74 -12.67 -2.74
CA SER A 134 3.69 -13.58 -3.21
C SER A 134 2.30 -12.93 -3.14
N LYS A 135 2.02 -12.07 -2.15
CA LYS A 135 0.80 -11.25 -2.09
C LYS A 135 0.74 -10.19 -3.19
N GLN A 136 1.87 -9.57 -3.54
CA GLN A 136 1.96 -8.62 -4.65
C GLN A 136 1.75 -9.34 -6.00
N LYS A 137 2.39 -10.50 -6.22
CA LYS A 137 2.20 -11.33 -7.42
C LYS A 137 0.81 -11.96 -7.54
N ALA A 138 0.16 -12.26 -6.41
CA ALA A 138 -1.21 -12.77 -6.40
C ALA A 138 -2.21 -11.74 -6.90
N GLN A 139 -1.89 -10.44 -6.78
CA GLN A 139 -2.60 -9.39 -7.49
C GLN A 139 -2.13 -9.40 -8.94
N LYS A 140 -3.00 -9.78 -9.86
CA LYS A 140 -2.67 -9.82 -11.28
C LYS A 140 -2.26 -8.41 -11.73
N PRO A 141 -1.09 -8.23 -12.36
CA PRO A 141 -0.75 -6.94 -12.95
C PRO A 141 -1.84 -6.59 -13.98
N VAL A 142 -2.44 -5.42 -13.84
CA VAL A 142 -3.49 -4.97 -14.76
C VAL A 142 -2.82 -4.43 -16.01
N THR A 143 -2.97 -5.13 -17.12
CA THR A 143 -2.45 -4.67 -18.42
C THR A 143 -3.36 -3.57 -18.97
N MET A 144 -2.84 -2.68 -19.82
CA MET A 144 -3.64 -1.67 -20.52
C MET A 144 -4.85 -2.29 -21.25
N LYS A 145 -4.65 -3.44 -21.91
CA LYS A 145 -5.72 -4.22 -22.55
C LYS A 145 -6.77 -4.68 -21.52
N ASP A 146 -6.36 -5.07 -20.31
CA ASP A 146 -7.25 -5.53 -19.24
C ASP A 146 -8.09 -4.39 -18.69
N TYR A 147 -7.50 -3.21 -18.52
CA TYR A 147 -8.21 -2.00 -18.16
C TYR A 147 -9.24 -1.60 -19.23
N GLN A 148 -8.85 -1.61 -20.51
CA GLN A 148 -9.77 -1.35 -21.62
C GLN A 148 -10.95 -2.33 -21.62
N ARG A 149 -10.71 -3.63 -21.44
CA ARG A 149 -11.78 -4.63 -21.30
C ARG A 149 -12.65 -4.36 -20.08
N LYS A 150 -12.07 -4.02 -18.93
CA LYS A 150 -12.80 -3.68 -17.71
C LYS A 150 -13.72 -2.47 -17.92
N VAL A 151 -13.23 -1.40 -18.53
CA VAL A 151 -14.03 -0.21 -18.90
C VAL A 151 -15.15 -0.56 -19.88
N LEU A 152 -14.90 -1.47 -20.84
CA LEU A 152 -15.94 -1.98 -21.74
C LEU A 152 -17.01 -2.79 -20.99
N PHE A 153 -16.63 -3.65 -20.06
CA PHE A 153 -17.56 -4.50 -19.29
C PHE A 153 -18.34 -3.72 -18.22
N GLU A 154 -17.67 -2.88 -17.43
CA GLU A 154 -18.24 -2.18 -16.27
C GLU A 154 -18.88 -0.84 -16.65
N ASN A 155 -18.32 -0.11 -17.59
CA ASN A 155 -18.84 1.19 -18.00
C ASN A 155 -19.47 1.16 -19.40
N GLY A 156 -19.55 -0.01 -20.04
CA GLY A 156 -20.09 -0.14 -21.39
C GLY A 156 -19.24 0.61 -22.43
N GLY A 157 -17.96 0.82 -22.16
CA GLY A 157 -17.04 1.59 -23.01
C GLY A 157 -17.17 3.10 -22.86
N TYR A 158 -17.86 3.57 -21.82
CA TYR A 158 -17.90 4.97 -21.45
C TYR A 158 -16.80 5.23 -20.41
N ILE A 159 -15.77 5.97 -20.79
CA ILE A 159 -14.98 6.69 -19.80
C ILE A 159 -15.81 7.95 -19.55
N GLU A 160 -16.07 8.31 -18.28
CA GLU A 160 -16.57 9.65 -17.98
C GLU A 160 -15.45 10.61 -18.33
N ASP A 161 -15.37 10.93 -19.61
CA ASP A 161 -14.57 12.03 -20.09
C ASP A 161 -15.24 13.25 -19.47
N GLU A 162 -14.63 13.85 -18.46
CA GLU A 162 -14.95 15.20 -17.97
C GLU A 162 -14.59 16.26 -19.05
N TYR A 163 -14.83 15.93 -20.31
CA TYR A 163 -14.72 16.75 -21.51
C TYR A 163 -16.09 16.68 -22.20
N ASN A 164 -17.11 17.16 -21.49
CA ASN A 164 -18.26 17.72 -22.15
C ASN A 164 -17.73 18.93 -22.94
N ASP A 165 -17.97 18.99 -24.26
CA ASP A 165 -17.58 20.09 -25.17
C ASP A 165 -18.30 21.44 -24.87
N GLU A 166 -18.76 21.64 -23.65
CA GLU A 166 -19.25 22.90 -23.11
C GLU A 166 -18.48 23.19 -21.80
N ASP A 167 -17.33 23.87 -21.95
CA ASP A 167 -16.38 24.21 -20.87
C ASP A 167 -17.06 24.73 -19.57
N PRO A 168 -16.72 24.12 -18.42
CA PRO A 168 -16.06 24.84 -17.34
C PRO A 168 -14.55 24.51 -17.32
N PRO A 169 -13.68 25.45 -16.90
CA PRO A 169 -12.25 25.34 -17.13
C PRO A 169 -11.66 24.16 -16.36
N ALA A 170 -11.26 23.13 -17.11
CA ALA A 170 -10.15 22.24 -16.85
C ALA A 170 -9.83 22.00 -15.35
N LEU A 171 -10.49 21.01 -14.74
CA LEU A 171 -9.88 20.23 -13.67
C LEU A 171 -8.72 19.45 -14.30
N LYS A 172 -7.62 20.14 -14.61
CA LYS A 172 -6.32 19.50 -14.76
C LYS A 172 -6.02 18.90 -13.40
N SER A 173 -6.21 17.59 -13.26
CA SER A 173 -5.54 16.87 -12.18
C SER A 173 -4.07 17.24 -12.27
N LYS A 174 -3.53 17.70 -11.14
CA LYS A 174 -2.16 18.19 -11.06
C LYS A 174 -1.25 17.07 -11.53
N THR A 175 -0.22 17.42 -12.29
CA THR A 175 0.74 16.40 -12.71
C THR A 175 1.43 15.83 -11.46
N HIS A 176 1.92 14.59 -11.51
CA HIS A 176 2.61 14.01 -10.35
C HIS A 176 3.75 14.89 -9.82
N VAL A 177 4.43 15.62 -10.71
CA VAL A 177 5.48 16.59 -10.35
C VAL A 177 4.89 17.78 -9.58
N GLU A 178 3.77 18.32 -10.07
CA GLU A 178 3.05 19.42 -9.45
C GLU A 178 2.48 19.02 -8.08
N GLU A 179 1.92 17.81 -7.95
CA GLU A 179 1.47 17.26 -6.66
C GLU A 179 2.65 17.10 -5.68
N GLN A 180 3.79 16.56 -6.12
CA GLN A 180 4.97 16.45 -5.27
C GLN A 180 5.51 17.82 -4.82
N GLU A 181 5.50 18.81 -5.71
CA GLU A 181 5.95 20.17 -5.38
C GLU A 181 5.03 20.83 -4.35
N GLU A 182 3.71 20.63 -4.47
CA GLU A 182 2.76 21.11 -3.46
C GLU A 182 2.94 20.43 -2.11
N MET A 183 3.19 19.12 -2.10
CA MET A 183 3.48 18.39 -0.86
C MET A 183 4.78 18.89 -0.21
N LYS A 184 5.82 19.16 -1.01
CA LYS A 184 7.09 19.74 -0.51
C LYS A 184 6.88 21.15 0.02
N ASN A 185 6.09 21.97 -0.67
CA ASN A 185 5.80 23.34 -0.26
C ASN A 185 4.93 23.34 1.02
N ALA A 186 3.92 22.49 1.12
CA ALA A 186 3.11 22.32 2.32
C ALA A 186 3.98 21.93 3.53
N PHE A 187 4.93 21.01 3.36
CA PHE A 187 5.84 20.62 4.43
C PHE A 187 6.81 21.75 4.81
N LYS A 188 7.33 22.48 3.82
CA LYS A 188 8.23 23.62 4.05
C LYS A 188 7.53 24.76 4.79
N ASN A 189 6.28 25.05 4.46
CA ASN A 189 5.48 26.09 5.10
C ASN A 189 5.21 25.73 6.58
N VAL A 190 4.86 24.48 6.89
CA VAL A 190 4.70 24.03 8.28
C VAL A 190 5.99 24.19 9.11
N VAL A 191 7.17 24.02 8.51
CA VAL A 191 8.45 24.13 9.25
C VAL A 191 8.90 25.58 9.44
N ILE A 192 8.53 26.49 8.53
CA ILE A 192 9.06 27.86 8.50
C ILE A 192 8.09 28.87 9.13
N ASP A 193 6.78 28.71 8.96
CA ASP A 193 5.78 29.60 9.56
C ASP A 193 5.26 29.02 10.88
N ASP A 194 5.58 29.70 11.98
CA ASP A 194 4.98 29.46 13.29
C ASP A 194 3.95 30.56 13.66
N ASP A 195 3.78 31.59 12.81
CA ASP A 195 3.09 32.84 13.19
C ASP A 195 2.12 33.43 12.14
N GLU A 196 1.83 32.77 11.00
CA GLU A 196 0.80 33.26 10.06
C GLU A 196 -0.40 32.31 9.99
N ASP A 197 -1.50 32.74 10.62
CA ASP A 197 -2.84 32.13 10.65
C ASP A 197 -3.47 32.07 9.23
N GLU A 198 -2.94 31.25 8.33
CA GLU A 198 -3.63 30.88 7.09
C GLU A 198 -4.49 29.63 7.35
N GLU A 199 -5.72 29.89 7.81
CA GLU A 199 -6.78 28.90 8.07
C GLU A 199 -7.20 28.21 6.76
N GLY A 200 -6.37 27.28 6.27
CA GLY A 200 -6.59 26.56 5.02
C GLY A 200 -5.45 25.65 4.54
N GLY A 201 -4.32 25.57 5.24
CA GLY A 201 -3.20 24.70 4.86
C GLY A 201 -3.53 23.20 4.92
N PHE A 202 -3.09 22.44 3.91
CA PHE A 202 -3.27 20.98 3.81
C PHE A 202 -2.69 20.20 5.02
N LEU A 203 -1.68 20.75 5.70
CA LEU A 203 -1.06 20.17 6.90
C LEU A 203 -1.20 21.14 8.08
N VAL A 204 -1.62 20.63 9.24
CA VAL A 204 -1.77 21.38 10.49
C VAL A 204 -0.90 20.74 11.58
N LYS A 205 -0.10 21.55 12.29
CA LYS A 205 0.69 21.07 13.45
C LYS A 205 -0.28 20.60 14.54
N ARG A 206 -0.17 19.34 14.97
CA ARG A 206 -0.92 18.84 16.12
C ARG A 206 -0.35 19.47 17.39
N THR A 207 -1.16 20.26 18.10
CA THR A 207 -0.84 20.72 19.45
C THR A 207 -1.12 19.58 20.44
N LYS A 208 -0.10 19.15 21.18
CA LYS A 208 -0.27 18.10 22.19
C LYS A 208 -1.07 18.63 23.37
N SER A 209 -2.01 17.84 23.87
CA SER A 209 -2.71 18.20 25.12
C SER A 209 -1.79 18.00 26.33
N ARG A 210 -2.05 18.71 27.43
CA ARG A 210 -1.27 18.57 28.67
C ARG A 210 -1.22 17.12 29.19
N ALA A 211 -2.33 16.38 29.06
CA ALA A 211 -2.40 14.98 29.49
C ALA A 211 -1.57 14.04 28.61
N GLU A 212 -1.46 14.34 27.31
CA GLU A 212 -0.63 13.59 26.36
C GLU A 212 0.85 13.82 26.62
N MET A 213 1.24 15.06 26.94
CA MET A 213 2.60 15.42 27.35
C MET A 213 3.02 14.72 28.65
N GLU A 214 2.16 14.68 29.66
CA GLU A 214 2.44 14.00 30.94
C GLU A 214 2.60 12.48 30.77
N ALA A 215 1.77 11.85 29.92
CA ALA A 215 1.91 10.43 29.59
C ALA A 215 3.22 10.13 28.85
N GLU A 216 3.59 10.97 27.89
CA GLU A 216 4.87 10.86 27.18
C GLU A 216 6.07 11.08 28.12
N GLU A 217 5.98 12.03 29.06
CA GLU A 217 7.01 12.25 30.07
C GLU A 217 7.16 11.03 30.98
N ASP A 218 6.07 10.39 31.38
CA ASP A 218 6.11 9.17 32.18
C ASP A 218 6.68 7.98 31.41
N ASP A 219 6.34 7.86 30.13
CA ASP A 219 6.93 6.84 29.26
C ASP A 219 8.41 7.13 28.97
N TYR A 220 8.80 8.39 28.83
CA TYR A 220 10.20 8.80 28.69
C TYR A 220 11.00 8.54 29.98
N LYS A 221 10.42 8.80 31.15
CA LYS A 221 11.03 8.46 32.45
C LYS A 221 11.26 6.94 32.54
N LYS A 222 10.27 6.13 32.15
CA LYS A 222 10.42 4.66 32.11
C LYS A 222 11.52 4.23 31.13
N PHE A 223 11.54 4.79 29.92
CA PHE A 223 12.57 4.50 28.92
C PHE A 223 13.97 4.88 29.41
N LEU A 224 14.12 6.04 30.04
CA LEU A 224 15.39 6.48 30.60
C LEU A 224 15.83 5.53 31.74
N LEU A 225 14.90 5.14 32.62
CA LEU A 225 15.16 4.14 33.66
C LEU A 225 15.60 2.80 33.08
N GLU A 226 14.92 2.31 32.05
CA GLU A 226 15.24 1.06 31.37
C GLU A 226 16.63 1.14 30.71
N SER A 227 16.91 2.24 30.01
CA SER A 227 18.22 2.48 29.39
C SER A 227 19.35 2.56 30.42
N ILE A 228 19.09 3.15 31.58
CA ILE A 228 20.06 3.22 32.69
C ILE A 228 20.24 1.83 33.31
N ALA A 229 19.17 1.09 33.58
CA ALA A 229 19.24 -0.27 34.11
C ALA A 229 20.02 -1.22 33.17
N VAL A 230 19.80 -1.11 31.85
CA VAL A 230 20.55 -1.84 30.83
C VAL A 230 22.02 -1.39 30.81
N SER A 231 22.31 -0.10 30.95
CA SER A 231 23.69 0.42 30.98
C SER A 231 24.47 0.02 32.24
N VAL A 232 23.81 -0.04 33.41
CA VAL A 232 24.40 -0.45 34.69
C VAL A 232 24.63 -1.97 34.69
N ALA A 233 23.70 -2.74 34.12
CA ALA A 233 23.88 -4.18 33.93
C ALA A 233 25.09 -4.52 33.03
N HIS A 234 25.38 -3.68 32.01
CA HIS A 234 26.51 -3.88 31.10
C HIS A 234 27.88 -3.46 31.68
N LYS A 235 27.89 -2.73 32.80
CA LYS A 235 29.11 -2.20 33.46
C LYS A 235 29.52 -2.98 34.72
N ALA A 236 28.67 -3.88 35.22
CA ALA A 236 28.89 -4.65 36.44
C ALA A 236 29.86 -5.82 36.24
N GLY A 237 31.15 -5.49 36.11
CA GLY A 237 32.29 -6.36 36.38
C GLY A 237 33.04 -5.96 37.66
N TRP A 238 32.33 -5.49 38.71
CA TRP A 238 32.95 -5.07 39.99
C TRP A 238 32.08 -5.42 41.21
N SER A 239 32.76 -5.82 42.28
CA SER A 239 32.35 -6.49 43.53
C SER A 239 31.15 -5.96 44.36
N PRO A 240 30.62 -6.81 45.28
CA PRO A 240 29.28 -6.72 45.87
C PRO A 240 29.21 -5.87 47.13
N CYS A 241 28.85 -4.59 47.00
CA CYS A 241 28.46 -3.72 48.13
C CYS A 241 27.32 -2.74 47.78
N PHE A 242 26.56 -2.98 46.71
CA PHE A 242 25.39 -2.16 46.39
C PHE A 242 24.18 -3.08 46.16
N HIS A 243 23.07 -2.70 46.78
CA HIS A 243 21.75 -3.32 46.71
C HIS A 243 21.39 -3.60 45.25
N THR A 244 20.75 -4.74 44.99
CA THR A 244 20.36 -5.13 43.62
C THR A 244 19.50 -4.04 42.99
N GLY A 245 19.56 -3.84 41.67
CA GLY A 245 18.83 -2.75 40.99
C GLY A 245 17.31 -2.74 41.26
N ALA A 246 16.74 -3.88 41.65
CA ALA A 246 15.35 -3.99 42.09
C ALA A 246 15.11 -3.51 43.53
N GLU A 247 16.06 -3.71 44.45
CA GLU A 247 16.02 -3.18 45.83
C GLU A 247 16.24 -1.65 45.83
N ALA A 248 17.21 -1.17 45.06
CA ALA A 248 17.45 0.27 44.89
C ALA A 248 16.22 1.01 44.31
N PHE A 249 15.43 0.32 43.47
CA PHE A 249 14.18 0.84 42.92
C PHE A 249 13.06 0.93 43.98
N GLN A 250 12.94 -0.06 44.87
CA GLN A 250 11.99 0.00 45.98
C GLN A 250 12.39 1.06 47.02
N ASP A 251 13.69 1.22 47.27
CA ASP A 251 14.22 2.26 48.14
C ASP A 251 13.97 3.66 47.56
N TRP A 252 14.09 3.83 46.24
CA TRP A 252 13.78 5.09 45.55
C TRP A 252 12.27 5.40 45.50
N GLN A 253 11.39 4.41 45.35
CA GLN A 253 9.94 4.65 45.42
C GLN A 253 9.46 4.99 46.84
N ASN A 254 10.07 4.39 47.86
CA ASN A 254 9.70 4.56 49.27
C ASN A 254 10.66 5.50 50.03
N TYR A 255 11.37 6.37 49.31
CA TYR A 255 12.47 7.19 49.83
C TYR A 255 12.05 8.11 50.99
N LYS A 256 10.78 8.52 51.05
CA LYS A 256 10.22 9.35 52.14
C LYS A 256 9.99 8.58 53.45
N ASP A 257 9.79 7.26 53.35
CA ASP A 257 9.43 6.40 54.47
C ASP A 257 10.58 5.48 54.91
N ASN A 258 11.73 5.52 54.22
CA ASN A 258 12.88 4.64 54.49
C ASN A 258 13.78 5.21 55.62
N PRO A 259 13.84 4.57 56.80
CA PRO A 259 14.65 5.06 57.94
C PRO A 259 16.16 4.85 57.76
N ASN A 260 16.58 4.11 56.73
CA ASN A 260 17.99 3.77 56.49
C ASN A 260 18.62 4.60 55.36
N MET A 261 17.90 5.58 54.81
CA MET A 261 18.36 6.39 53.69
C MET A 261 19.09 7.65 54.18
N ASP A 262 20.25 7.94 53.60
CA ASP A 262 21.07 9.08 54.00
C ASP A 262 20.43 10.42 53.60
N LYS A 263 20.66 11.47 54.41
CA LYS A 263 20.01 12.78 54.20
C LYS A 263 20.41 13.43 52.88
N ASP A 264 21.65 13.21 52.45
CA ASP A 264 22.17 13.77 51.22
C ASP A 264 21.59 13.02 50.00
N GLU A 265 21.35 11.72 50.13
CA GLU A 265 20.67 10.90 49.11
C GLU A 265 19.17 11.27 49.00
N ALA A 266 18.50 11.51 50.13
CA ALA A 266 17.11 11.98 50.15
C ALA A 266 16.94 13.34 49.43
N PHE A 267 17.86 14.26 49.65
CA PHE A 267 17.85 15.58 49.00
C PHE A 267 18.05 15.48 47.48
N LEU A 268 18.96 14.61 47.03
CA LEU A 268 19.18 14.39 45.60
C LEU A 268 17.94 13.81 44.92
N ILE A 269 17.24 12.88 45.59
CA ILE A 269 15.99 12.31 45.07
C ILE A 269 14.88 13.36 45.00
N GLU A 270 14.72 14.20 46.03
CA GLU A 270 13.76 15.31 46.03
C GLU A 270 14.05 16.36 44.95
N SER A 271 15.32 16.56 44.57
CA SER A 271 15.68 17.51 43.52
C SER A 271 15.39 17.03 42.08
N VAL A 272 15.17 15.72 41.91
CA VAL A 272 14.92 15.07 40.61
C VAL A 272 13.45 14.65 40.47
N SER A 273 12.73 14.47 41.57
CA SER A 273 11.29 14.20 41.65
C SER A 273 10.44 15.43 41.38
#